data_AF-R9JIF8-F1
#
_entry.id   AF-R9JIF8-F1
#
_cell.length_a   1.000
_cell.length_b   1.000
_cell.length_c   1.000
_cell.angle_alpha   90.00
_cell.angle_beta   90.00
_cell.angle_gamma   90.00
#
_symmetry.space_group_name_H-M   'P 1'
#
loop_
_entity.id
_entity.type
_entity.pdbx_description
1 polymer ?
#
loop_
_entity_poly.entity_id
_entity_poly.type
_entity_poly.pdbx_seq_one_letter_code
_entity_poly.pdbx_strand_id
1 'polypeptide(L)'
;MARIKYGCYLLNEQHCYVITNADTEYAEDITEESFINPPIKMTVETIDADWEDTFDAEENPFNHSNIQENLMGVLRGESPEWRLTGVNVSGNGIYLVYATTLPPEELYGGNESYSGGQVIVHGNCTLLFEVVHADGLPANQYRVKVDTIANHCYKRVQITEYTARRKCRELVINGENYDVPYITGQQYCVITEY
;
A
#
# COMPACT_ATOMS: atom_id res chain seq x y z
N MET A 1 21.46 10.28 17.33
CA MET A 1 20.26 9.70 17.96
C MET A 1 20.56 8.24 18.27
N ALA A 2 20.03 7.72 19.38
CA ALA A 2 20.22 6.33 19.75
C ALA A 2 19.37 5.45 18.82
N ARG A 3 19.97 4.40 18.25
CA ARG A 3 19.25 3.44 17.42
C ARG A 3 18.55 2.44 18.34
N ILE A 4 17.22 2.41 18.30
CA ILE A 4 16.42 1.46 19.07
C ILE A 4 15.90 0.39 18.10
N LYS A 5 16.06 -0.89 18.46
CA LYS A 5 15.57 -2.03 17.68
C LYS A 5 14.72 -2.93 18.56
N TYR A 6 13.49 -3.22 18.13
CA TYR A 6 12.56 -4.07 18.86
C TYR A 6 11.66 -4.85 17.90
N GLY A 7 11.12 -5.97 18.38
CA GLY A 7 10.14 -6.78 17.66
C GLY A 7 8.72 -6.41 18.07
N CYS A 8 7.78 -6.43 17.13
CA CYS A 8 6.37 -6.18 17.36
C CYS A 8 5.53 -7.18 16.54
N TYR A 9 4.36 -7.56 17.04
CA TYR A 9 3.34 -8.25 16.25
C TYR A 9 2.32 -7.22 15.77
N LEU A 10 2.08 -7.19 14.46
CA LEU A 10 0.88 -6.58 13.92
C LEU A 10 -0.29 -7.50 14.30
N LEU A 11 -1.33 -6.89 14.90
CA LEU A 11 -2.32 -7.58 15.72
C LEU A 11 -3.15 -8.63 14.98
N ASN A 12 -3.21 -8.60 13.64
CA ASN A 12 -3.74 -9.70 12.87
C ASN A 12 -3.06 -9.88 11.48
N GLU A 13 -3.28 -11.01 10.79
CA GLU A 13 -2.77 -11.33 9.43
C GLU A 13 -3.31 -10.40 8.34
N GLN A 14 -4.38 -9.65 8.64
CA GLN A 14 -5.04 -8.67 7.79
C GLN A 14 -4.60 -7.22 8.13
N HIS A 15 -3.85 -7.02 9.23
CA HIS A 15 -3.46 -5.72 9.75
C HIS A 15 -2.24 -5.29 8.95
N CYS A 16 -2.52 -4.51 7.93
CA CYS A 16 -1.50 -3.93 7.09
C CYS A 16 -0.82 -2.79 7.85
N TYR A 17 0.42 -2.50 7.50
CA TYR A 17 0.93 -1.16 7.66
C TYR A 17 0.21 -0.26 6.65
N VAL A 18 -0.46 0.76 7.17
CA VAL A 18 -1.39 1.61 6.42
C VAL A 18 -0.72 2.96 6.15
N ILE A 19 -0.65 3.34 4.87
CA ILE A 19 -0.25 4.69 4.45
C ILE A 19 -1.49 5.35 3.87
N THR A 20 -1.99 6.42 4.47
CA THR A 20 -3.21 7.11 4.02
C THR A 20 -2.98 8.60 3.87
N ASN A 21 -3.77 9.25 3.02
CA ASN A 21 -3.82 10.70 2.92
C ASN A 21 -4.87 11.34 3.84
N ALA A 22 -5.62 10.54 4.60
CA ALA A 22 -6.72 10.99 5.45
C ALA A 22 -6.57 10.56 6.93
N ASP A 23 -5.40 10.00 7.31
CA ASP A 23 -5.12 9.53 8.68
C ASP A 23 -6.15 8.50 9.19
N THR A 24 -6.68 7.69 8.28
CA THR A 24 -7.64 6.64 8.58
C THR A 24 -6.97 5.38 9.09
N GLU A 25 -7.72 4.58 9.87
CA GLU A 25 -7.24 3.32 10.43
C GLU A 25 -7.01 2.26 9.33
N TYR A 26 -7.91 2.20 8.35
CA TYR A 26 -7.81 1.31 7.19
C TYR A 26 -7.63 2.11 5.90
N ALA A 27 -6.89 1.55 4.93
CA ALA A 27 -6.69 2.21 3.63
C ALA A 27 -7.99 2.30 2.81
N GLU A 28 -8.91 1.37 3.05
CA GLU A 28 -10.24 1.26 2.45
C GLU A 28 -11.26 2.23 3.03
N ASP A 29 -10.97 2.86 4.17
CA ASP A 29 -11.83 3.88 4.77
C ASP A 29 -11.70 5.18 3.96
N ILE A 30 -12.50 5.31 2.90
CA ILE A 30 -12.54 6.51 2.07
C ILE A 30 -13.51 7.52 2.73
N THR A 31 -12.97 8.65 3.21
CA THR A 31 -13.74 9.74 3.84
C THR A 31 -13.77 10.99 2.96
N GLU A 32 -14.46 12.04 3.40
CA GLU A 32 -14.44 13.35 2.71
C GLU A 32 -13.01 13.92 2.63
N GLU A 33 -12.21 13.75 3.69
CA GLU A 33 -10.81 14.17 3.75
C GLU A 33 -9.94 13.52 2.67
N SER A 34 -10.25 12.28 2.26
CA SER A 34 -9.54 11.59 1.18
C SER A 34 -9.62 12.36 -0.16
N PHE A 35 -10.70 13.12 -0.37
CA PHE A 35 -10.91 13.96 -1.57
C PHE A 35 -10.43 15.40 -1.39
N ILE A 36 -10.34 15.91 -0.16
CA ILE A 36 -9.83 17.25 0.16
C ILE A 36 -8.30 17.25 0.11
N ASN A 37 -7.66 16.25 0.73
CA ASN A 37 -6.21 16.16 0.81
C ASN A 37 -5.59 15.72 -0.52
N PRO A 38 -4.37 16.16 -0.85
CA PRO A 38 -3.68 15.70 -2.05
C PRO A 38 -3.64 14.17 -2.13
N PRO A 39 -3.77 13.57 -3.33
CA PRO A 39 -3.57 12.13 -3.48
C PRO A 39 -2.13 11.75 -3.11
N ILE A 40 -1.96 10.52 -2.62
CA ILE A 40 -0.64 9.93 -2.40
C ILE A 40 0.05 9.84 -3.76
N LYS A 41 1.29 10.35 -3.85
CA LYS A 41 2.09 10.16 -5.06
C LYS A 41 2.88 8.87 -4.94
N MET A 42 2.79 8.02 -5.96
CA MET A 42 3.60 6.83 -6.09
C MET A 42 4.71 7.07 -7.12
N THR A 43 5.93 6.66 -6.80
CA THR A 43 7.03 6.54 -7.75
C THR A 43 7.51 5.10 -7.78
N VAL A 44 7.53 4.51 -8.96
CA VAL A 44 8.10 3.18 -9.19
C VAL A 44 9.61 3.34 -9.34
N GLU A 45 10.38 2.92 -8.35
CA GLU A 45 11.84 2.96 -8.44
C GLU A 45 12.38 1.73 -9.17
N THR A 46 11.85 0.54 -8.85
CA THR A 46 12.22 -0.73 -9.49
C THR A 46 11.04 -1.69 -9.50
N ILE A 47 10.88 -2.44 -10.59
CA ILE A 47 10.00 -3.60 -10.74
C ILE A 47 10.78 -4.67 -11.51
N ASP A 48 10.53 -5.95 -11.24
CA ASP A 48 11.21 -7.07 -11.90
C ASP A 48 10.50 -7.59 -13.15
N ALA A 49 9.26 -7.17 -13.37
CA ALA A 49 8.47 -7.38 -14.58
C ALA A 49 8.03 -6.05 -15.20
N ASP A 50 7.28 -6.12 -16.30
CA ASP A 50 6.65 -4.93 -16.89
C ASP A 50 5.47 -4.45 -16.03
N TRP A 51 4.95 -3.25 -16.32
CA TRP A 51 3.91 -2.62 -15.49
C TRP A 51 2.62 -3.46 -15.47
N GLU A 52 2.24 -4.00 -16.61
CA GLU A 52 1.02 -4.80 -16.81
C GLU A 52 1.06 -6.13 -16.04
N ASP A 53 2.24 -6.70 -15.82
CA ASP A 53 2.41 -7.92 -15.01
C ASP A 53 2.59 -7.61 -13.52
N THR A 54 2.95 -6.37 -13.19
CA THR A 54 3.22 -5.93 -11.81
C THR A 54 1.97 -5.43 -11.11
N PHE A 55 1.05 -4.78 -11.82
CA PHE A 55 -0.11 -4.12 -11.23
C PHE A 55 -1.40 -4.74 -11.78
N ASP A 56 -2.23 -5.29 -10.91
CA ASP A 56 -3.46 -6.02 -11.28
C ASP A 56 -4.69 -5.42 -10.56
N ALA A 57 -5.72 -5.06 -11.35
CA ALA A 57 -7.02 -4.59 -10.85
C ALA A 57 -8.18 -5.55 -11.17
N GLU A 58 -7.92 -6.66 -11.85
CA GLU A 58 -8.89 -7.68 -12.25
C GLU A 58 -9.15 -8.70 -11.14
N GLU A 59 -8.16 -8.98 -10.29
CA GLU A 59 -8.30 -9.94 -9.18
C GLU A 59 -9.41 -9.57 -8.17
N ASN A 60 -9.77 -8.28 -8.06
CA ASN A 60 -10.88 -7.84 -7.21
C ASN A 60 -12.17 -7.65 -8.05
N PRO A 61 -13.15 -8.57 -7.96
CA PRO A 61 -14.38 -8.52 -8.75
C PRO A 61 -15.33 -7.38 -8.35
N PHE A 62 -15.06 -6.67 -7.26
CA PHE A 62 -15.85 -5.54 -6.79
C PHE A 62 -15.29 -4.18 -7.25
N ASN A 63 -14.17 -4.18 -7.96
CA ASN A 63 -13.63 -2.98 -8.58
C ASN A 63 -14.59 -2.43 -9.64
N HIS A 64 -14.62 -1.10 -9.74
CA HIS A 64 -15.29 -0.41 -10.85
C HIS A 64 -14.59 -0.76 -12.17
N SER A 65 -15.35 -1.10 -13.22
CA SER A 65 -14.78 -1.57 -14.50
C SER A 65 -13.77 -0.58 -15.11
N ASN A 66 -14.01 0.73 -14.94
CA ASN A 66 -13.15 1.78 -15.45
C ASN A 66 -11.69 1.70 -14.96
N ILE A 67 -11.42 1.27 -13.71
CA ILE A 67 -10.05 1.14 -13.23
C ILE A 67 -9.32 -0.03 -13.90
N GLN A 68 -10.05 -1.09 -14.27
CA GLN A 68 -9.49 -2.24 -15.00
C GLN A 68 -9.14 -1.83 -16.42
N GLU A 69 -10.06 -1.15 -17.10
CA GLU A 69 -9.88 -0.69 -18.48
C GLU A 69 -8.80 0.40 -18.64
N ASN A 70 -8.58 1.22 -17.60
CA ASN A 70 -7.70 2.39 -17.67
C ASN A 70 -6.54 2.33 -16.66
N LEU A 71 -6.19 1.13 -16.18
CA LEU A 71 -5.24 0.94 -15.07
C LEU A 71 -3.93 1.72 -15.25
N MET A 72 -3.34 1.69 -16.45
CA MET A 72 -2.08 2.39 -16.70
C MET A 72 -2.20 3.91 -16.58
N GLY A 73 -3.32 4.50 -17.01
CA GLY A 73 -3.59 5.92 -16.82
C GLY A 73 -3.77 6.27 -15.35
N VAL A 74 -4.46 5.41 -14.59
CA VAL A 74 -4.68 5.56 -13.15
C VAL A 74 -3.36 5.49 -12.38
N LEU A 75 -2.51 4.49 -12.66
CA LEU A 75 -1.21 4.32 -12.00
C LEU A 75 -0.24 5.48 -12.27
N ARG A 76 -0.32 6.08 -13.47
CA ARG A 76 0.50 7.25 -13.86
C ARG A 76 -0.07 8.58 -13.35
N GLY A 77 -1.26 8.57 -12.75
CA GLY A 77 -1.95 9.78 -12.30
C GLY A 77 -2.49 10.64 -13.45
N GLU A 78 -2.75 10.02 -14.60
CA GLU A 78 -3.29 10.67 -15.80
C GLU A 78 -4.84 10.68 -15.81
N SER A 79 -5.46 9.87 -14.95
CA SER A 79 -6.92 9.79 -14.76
C SER A 79 -7.39 10.72 -13.61
N PRO A 80 -7.97 11.90 -13.90
CA PRO A 80 -8.33 12.89 -12.89
C PRO A 80 -9.43 12.44 -11.92
N GLU A 81 -10.26 11.48 -12.33
CA GLU A 81 -11.34 10.89 -11.55
C GLU A 81 -10.83 9.89 -10.49
N TRP A 82 -9.61 9.37 -10.65
CA TRP A 82 -9.01 8.38 -9.76
C TRP A 82 -7.90 8.96 -8.89
N ARG A 83 -7.90 8.63 -7.61
CA ARG A 83 -6.96 9.18 -6.62
C ARG A 83 -6.43 8.08 -5.73
N LEU A 84 -5.11 7.91 -5.67
CA LEU A 84 -4.51 7.02 -4.68
C LEU A 84 -4.68 7.66 -3.28
N THR A 85 -5.47 7.03 -2.41
CA THR A 85 -5.82 7.56 -1.08
C THR A 85 -5.26 6.72 0.05
N GLY A 86 -5.00 5.43 -0.23
CA GLY A 86 -4.48 4.50 0.75
C GLY A 86 -3.53 3.46 0.13
N VAL A 87 -2.62 2.94 0.96
CA VAL A 87 -1.75 1.82 0.62
C VAL A 87 -1.70 0.87 1.82
N ASN A 88 -2.04 -0.38 1.57
CA ASN A 88 -1.92 -1.47 2.52
C ASN A 88 -0.65 -2.26 2.24
N VAL A 89 0.24 -2.35 3.22
CA VAL A 89 1.50 -3.09 3.12
C VAL A 89 1.52 -4.19 4.17
N SER A 90 1.67 -5.44 3.75
CA SER A 90 1.71 -6.60 4.66
C SER A 90 2.75 -7.63 4.23
N GLY A 91 2.90 -8.71 5.00
CA GLY A 91 3.70 -9.87 4.58
C GLY A 91 3.27 -10.49 3.24
N ASN A 92 2.03 -10.23 2.78
CA ASN A 92 1.52 -10.75 1.51
C ASN A 92 1.83 -9.82 0.31
N GLY A 93 2.28 -8.59 0.55
CA GLY A 93 2.62 -7.63 -0.50
C GLY A 93 2.00 -6.26 -0.27
N ILE A 94 1.71 -5.57 -1.38
CA ILE A 94 1.17 -4.21 -1.39
C ILE A 94 -0.17 -4.24 -2.11
N TYR A 95 -1.15 -3.55 -1.53
CA TYR A 95 -2.43 -3.23 -2.16
C TYR A 95 -2.57 -1.71 -2.20
N LEU A 96 -2.78 -1.17 -3.39
CA LEU A 96 -3.05 0.25 -3.61
C LEU A 96 -4.57 0.46 -3.55
N VAL A 97 -5.02 1.45 -2.79
CA VAL A 97 -6.43 1.79 -2.66
C VAL A 97 -6.68 3.15 -3.29
N TYR A 98 -7.46 3.13 -4.36
CA TYR A 98 -7.89 4.31 -5.09
C TYR A 98 -9.32 4.68 -4.71
N ALA A 99 -9.60 5.97 -4.60
CA ALA A 99 -10.95 6.53 -4.55
C ALA A 99 -11.33 7.09 -5.92
N THR A 100 -12.63 7.07 -6.25
CA THR A 100 -13.16 7.65 -7.48
C THR A 100 -14.33 8.58 -7.24
N THR A 101 -14.48 9.57 -8.12
CA THR A 101 -15.69 10.41 -8.20
C THR A 101 -16.72 9.89 -9.19
N LEU A 102 -16.42 8.79 -9.88
CA LEU A 102 -17.37 8.13 -10.78
C LEU A 102 -18.54 7.54 -9.97
N PRO A 103 -19.77 7.54 -10.52
CA PRO A 103 -20.90 6.88 -9.87
C PRO A 103 -20.64 5.37 -9.76
N PRO A 104 -21.14 4.70 -8.71
CA PRO A 104 -21.10 3.24 -8.63
C PRO A 104 -21.77 2.58 -9.85
N GLU A 105 -21.27 1.42 -10.22
CA GLU A 105 -21.78 0.60 -11.33
C GLU A 105 -22.49 -0.63 -10.78
N GLU A 106 -23.55 -1.07 -11.45
CA GLU A 106 -24.17 -2.36 -11.14
C GLU A 106 -23.30 -3.50 -11.67
N LEU A 107 -22.80 -4.33 -10.75
CA LEU A 107 -22.01 -5.52 -11.02
C LEU A 107 -22.90 -6.75 -11.18
N TYR A 108 -22.31 -7.82 -11.73
CA TYR A 108 -23.01 -9.09 -11.88
C TYR A 108 -23.56 -9.59 -10.53
N GLY A 109 -24.83 -9.97 -10.52
CA GLY A 109 -25.53 -10.41 -9.31
C GLY A 109 -26.24 -9.29 -8.53
N GLY A 110 -26.33 -8.07 -9.09
CA GLY A 110 -27.06 -6.96 -8.49
C GLY A 110 -26.32 -6.26 -7.35
N ASN A 111 -25.01 -6.46 -7.24
CA ASN A 111 -24.14 -5.72 -6.33
C ASN A 111 -23.74 -4.39 -6.97
N GLU A 112 -23.31 -3.41 -6.18
CA GLU A 112 -22.72 -2.17 -6.69
C GLU A 112 -21.19 -2.23 -6.55
N SER A 113 -20.47 -1.60 -7.49
CA SER A 113 -19.03 -1.40 -7.36
C SER A 113 -18.73 -0.49 -6.18
N TYR A 114 -17.56 -0.67 -5.57
CA TYR A 114 -17.12 0.24 -4.52
C TYR A 114 -16.91 1.65 -5.08
N SER A 115 -17.04 2.67 -4.22
CA SER A 115 -16.64 4.06 -4.53
C SER A 115 -15.11 4.24 -4.57
N GLY A 116 -14.42 3.23 -5.10
CA GLY A 116 -12.98 3.08 -5.14
C GLY A 116 -12.56 1.85 -5.93
N GLY A 117 -11.26 1.57 -5.93
CA GLY A 117 -10.67 0.43 -6.61
C GLY A 117 -9.40 -0.01 -5.91
N GLN A 118 -9.15 -1.31 -5.89
CA GLN A 118 -7.96 -1.89 -5.31
C GLN A 118 -7.05 -2.44 -6.42
N VAL A 119 -5.76 -2.12 -6.36
CA VAL A 119 -4.75 -2.65 -7.28
C VAL A 119 -3.74 -3.46 -6.49
N ILE A 120 -3.54 -4.71 -6.86
CA ILE A 120 -2.57 -5.63 -6.28
C ILE A 120 -1.21 -5.40 -6.93
N VAL A 121 -0.14 -5.44 -6.13
CA VAL A 121 1.24 -5.37 -6.63
C VAL A 121 1.91 -6.74 -6.54
N HIS A 122 2.29 -7.27 -7.70
CA HIS A 122 2.97 -8.55 -7.88
C HIS A 122 4.49 -8.37 -8.01
N GLY A 123 5.22 -9.49 -7.93
CA GLY A 123 6.66 -9.52 -8.15
C GLY A 123 7.49 -8.82 -7.08
N ASN A 124 8.77 -8.62 -7.40
CA ASN A 124 9.70 -7.86 -6.57
C ASN A 124 9.68 -6.40 -7.00
N CYS A 125 9.53 -5.49 -6.03
CA CYS A 125 9.42 -4.08 -6.34
C CYS A 125 10.04 -3.20 -5.25
N THR A 126 10.36 -1.97 -5.66
CA THR A 126 10.62 -0.85 -4.74
C THR A 126 9.76 0.32 -5.17
N LEU A 127 8.84 0.72 -4.29
CA LEU A 127 7.91 1.83 -4.50
C LEU A 127 8.19 2.92 -3.47
N LEU A 128 8.12 4.18 -3.89
CA LEU A 128 8.20 5.34 -3.02
C LEU A 128 6.84 6.04 -3.00
N PHE A 129 6.27 6.18 -1.81
CA PHE A 129 5.02 6.90 -1.58
C PHE A 129 5.30 8.24 -0.89
N GLU A 130 4.72 9.33 -1.40
CA GLU A 130 4.79 10.66 -0.79
C GLU A 130 3.39 11.10 -0.39
N VAL A 131 3.22 11.37 0.91
CA VAL A 131 1.99 11.92 1.51
C VAL A 131 2.22 13.39 1.82
N VAL A 132 1.53 14.26 1.09
CA VAL A 132 1.61 15.71 1.28
C VAL A 132 0.52 16.15 2.25
N HIS A 133 0.92 16.85 3.31
CA HIS A 133 -0.02 17.36 4.30
C HIS A 133 -0.63 18.69 3.85
N ALA A 134 -1.95 18.83 3.97
CA ALA A 134 -2.68 20.03 3.58
C ALA A 134 -2.33 21.27 4.45
N ASP A 135 -1.84 21.04 5.66
CA ASP A 135 -1.44 22.07 6.63
C ASP A 135 -0.03 22.65 6.38
N GLY A 136 0.67 22.20 5.33
CA GLY A 136 2.00 22.66 4.96
C GLY A 136 3.14 22.02 5.73
N LEU A 137 2.87 20.99 6.55
CA LEU A 137 3.93 20.18 7.15
C LEU A 137 4.77 19.46 6.08
N PRO A 138 6.04 19.15 6.36
CA PRO A 138 6.88 18.39 5.44
C PRO A 138 6.22 17.07 5.07
N ALA A 139 6.20 16.75 3.77
CA ALA A 139 5.65 15.48 3.31
C ALA A 139 6.33 14.29 4.00
N ASN A 140 5.52 13.29 4.35
CA ASN A 140 6.02 12.00 4.78
C ASN A 140 6.32 11.17 3.53
N GLN A 141 7.46 10.48 3.54
CA GLN A 141 7.86 9.59 2.46
C GLN A 141 8.04 8.18 2.99
N TYR A 142 7.50 7.21 2.26
CA TYR A 142 7.54 5.80 2.61
C TYR A 142 8.15 5.04 1.44
N ARG A 143 9.35 4.49 1.65
CA ARG A 143 9.98 3.61 0.68
C ARG A 143 9.66 2.16 1.05
N VAL A 144 8.88 1.48 0.22
CA VAL A 144 8.47 0.09 0.44
C VAL A 144 9.19 -0.79 -0.57
N LYS A 145 9.92 -1.78 -0.05
CA LYS A 145 10.61 -2.79 -0.84
C LYS A 145 10.02 -4.17 -0.57
N VAL A 146 9.70 -4.91 -1.62
CA VAL A 146 9.20 -6.28 -1.56
C VAL A 146 10.19 -7.17 -2.30
N ASP A 147 10.74 -8.16 -1.59
CA ASP A 147 11.59 -9.20 -2.16
C ASP A 147 10.99 -10.58 -1.88
N THR A 148 10.92 -11.42 -2.88
CA THR A 148 10.54 -12.83 -2.72
C THR A 148 11.74 -13.61 -2.21
N ILE A 149 11.56 -14.36 -1.13
CA ILE A 149 12.59 -15.15 -0.45
C ILE A 149 12.18 -16.63 -0.37
N ALA A 150 13.17 -17.51 -0.19
CA ALA A 150 13.02 -18.95 0.00
C ALA A 150 12.09 -19.67 -1.01
N ASN A 151 12.66 -20.05 -2.16
CA ASN A 151 12.00 -20.84 -3.22
C ASN A 151 10.65 -20.26 -3.70
N HIS A 152 10.52 -18.94 -3.71
CA HIS A 152 9.32 -18.23 -4.18
C HIS A 152 8.07 -18.35 -3.29
N CYS A 153 8.19 -18.86 -2.06
CA CYS A 153 7.03 -19.08 -1.20
C CYS A 153 6.77 -17.94 -0.20
N TYR A 154 7.77 -17.11 0.08
CA TYR A 154 7.66 -16.08 1.11
C TYR A 154 8.12 -14.72 0.60
N LYS A 155 7.60 -13.64 1.21
CA LYS A 155 8.03 -12.27 0.92
C LYS A 155 8.75 -11.67 2.12
N ARG A 156 9.75 -10.84 1.84
CA ARG A 156 10.35 -9.90 2.76
C ARG A 156 9.89 -8.51 2.36
N VAL A 157 9.24 -7.83 3.28
CA VAL A 157 8.73 -6.48 3.07
C VAL A 157 9.45 -5.52 4.00
N GLN A 158 10.06 -4.49 3.42
CA GLN A 158 10.78 -3.45 4.16
C GLN A 158 10.13 -2.10 3.90
N ILE A 159 9.70 -1.44 4.97
CA ILE A 159 9.08 -0.12 4.94
C ILE A 159 10.04 0.84 5.60
N THR A 160 10.49 1.86 4.88
CA THR A 160 11.34 2.92 5.44
C THR A 160 10.60 4.24 5.42
N GLU A 161 10.40 4.82 6.61
CA GLU A 161 9.75 6.09 6.82
C GLU A 161 10.79 7.22 6.83
N TYR A 162 10.50 8.28 6.08
CA TYR A 162 11.26 9.52 6.08
C TYR A 162 10.35 10.70 6.38
N THR A 163 10.80 11.57 7.26
CA THR A 163 10.18 12.89 7.49
C THR A 163 11.19 13.95 7.11
N ALA A 164 10.82 14.90 6.26
CA ALA A 164 11.73 15.94 5.76
C ALA A 164 13.05 15.36 5.20
N ARG A 165 12.97 14.25 4.45
CA ARG A 165 14.09 13.49 3.86
C ARG A 165 15.06 12.85 4.85
N ARG A 166 14.75 12.84 6.14
CA ARG A 166 15.53 12.14 7.15
C ARG A 166 14.87 10.79 7.43
N LYS A 167 15.64 9.70 7.37
CA LYS A 167 15.19 8.37 7.80
C LYS A 167 14.85 8.42 9.29
N CYS A 168 13.59 8.13 9.63
CA CYS A 168 13.09 8.17 11.01
C CYS A 168 12.85 6.76 11.54
N ARG A 169 12.29 5.88 10.70
CA ARG A 169 11.89 4.53 11.11
C ARG A 169 12.03 3.54 9.96
N GLU A 170 12.27 2.29 10.31
CA GLU A 170 12.30 1.17 9.37
C GLU A 170 11.61 -0.03 9.99
N LEU A 171 10.68 -0.63 9.25
CA LEU A 171 9.98 -1.84 9.60
C LEU A 171 10.37 -2.93 8.61
N VAL A 172 10.70 -4.13 9.10
CA VAL A 172 11.00 -5.29 8.27
C VAL A 172 10.08 -6.44 8.68
N ILE A 173 9.28 -6.91 7.73
CA ILE A 173 8.39 -8.06 7.85
C ILE A 173 9.01 -9.20 7.03
N ASN A 174 9.23 -10.36 7.62
CA ASN A 174 9.67 -11.55 6.90
C ASN A 174 8.55 -12.60 6.97
N GLY A 175 8.14 -13.13 5.82
CA GLY A 175 7.17 -14.24 5.76
C GLY A 175 7.67 -15.51 6.45
N GLU A 176 8.99 -15.71 6.50
CA GLU A 176 9.63 -16.74 7.31
C GLU A 176 10.08 -16.14 8.65
N ASN A 177 9.26 -16.28 9.69
CA ASN A 177 9.69 -16.00 11.06
C ASN A 177 10.54 -17.17 11.58
N TYR A 178 11.81 -17.23 11.14
CA TYR A 178 12.82 -18.09 11.76
C TYR A 178 12.90 -17.78 13.26
N ASP A 179 12.65 -18.80 14.09
CA ASP A 179 12.86 -18.84 15.55
C ASP A 179 11.83 -18.17 16.49
N VAL A 180 10.73 -17.60 15.97
CA VAL A 180 9.64 -17.07 16.82
C VAL A 180 8.40 -17.94 16.62
N PRO A 181 7.75 -18.46 17.68
CA PRO A 181 6.56 -19.29 17.52
C PRO A 181 5.53 -18.52 16.70
N TYR A 182 5.22 -19.05 15.53
CA TYR A 182 4.18 -18.53 14.64
C TYR A 182 2.86 -18.52 15.42
N ILE A 183 2.41 -17.34 15.83
CA ILE A 183 1.05 -17.15 16.33
C ILE A 183 0.21 -17.01 15.08
N THR A 184 -0.58 -18.04 14.78
CA THR A 184 -1.51 -18.04 13.64
C THR A 184 -2.33 -16.77 13.65
N GLY A 185 -2.39 -16.07 12.52
CA GLY A 185 -3.09 -14.81 12.45
C GLY A 185 -2.29 -13.59 12.89
N GLN A 186 -0.96 -13.63 13.12
CA GLN A 186 -0.17 -12.43 13.45
C GLN A 186 1.08 -12.26 12.57
N GLN A 187 1.38 -11.02 12.16
CA GLN A 187 2.59 -10.71 11.39
C GLN A 187 3.65 -10.10 12.30
N TYR A 188 4.78 -10.79 12.50
CA TYR A 188 5.90 -10.24 13.25
C TYR A 188 6.74 -9.30 12.38
N CYS A 189 7.08 -8.14 12.93
CA CYS A 189 7.94 -7.16 12.30
C CYS A 189 9.07 -6.73 13.25
N VAL A 190 10.21 -6.40 12.65
CA VAL A 190 11.36 -5.82 13.33
C VAL A 190 11.39 -4.34 13.02
N ILE A 191 11.30 -3.51 14.06
CA ILE A 191 11.29 -2.05 13.95
C ILE A 191 12.65 -1.51 14.37
N THR A 192 13.16 -0.55 13.60
CA THR A 192 14.35 0.26 13.94
C THR A 192 14.00 1.74 13.89
N GLU A 193 14.24 2.46 14.98
CA GLU A 193 14.07 3.92 15.09
C GLU A 193 15.45 4.62 15.09
N TYR A 194 15.53 5.81 14.47
CA TYR A 194 16.79 6.50 14.12
C TYR A 194 16.96 7.90 14.71
#